data_AF-A0AAP8LAS1-F1
#
_entry.id   AF-A0AAP8LAS1-F1
#
_cell.length_a   1.000
_cell.length_b   1.000
_cell.length_c   1.000
_cell.angle_alpha   90.00
_cell.angle_beta   90.00
_cell.angle_gamma   90.00
#
_symmetry.space_group_name_H-M   'P 1'
#
loop_
_entity.id
_entity.type
_entity.pdbx_description
1 polymer ?
#
loop_
_entity_poly.entity_id
_entity_poly.type
_entity_poly.pdbx_seq_one_letter_code
_entity_poly.pdbx_strand_id
1 'polypeptide(L)'
;KSTTAENIPPLLFANLKSLYSRRAERLRQLAVDNPLGDYLNFAAELAQAQQHALHDNPLALDLSEALAQGAASGKPPLDLSVFPRSEHWRKLLTSLIAELRPQAPEHILAVLDNLEKASAHELELMADALLNREFGKVGSEKAPFLWAALSLYWAQMASLIPGKA
;
A
#
# COMPACT_ATOMS: atom_id res chain seq x y z
N LYS A 1 -39.71 6.67 21.04
CA LYS A 1 -38.47 6.30 21.76
C LYS A 1 -37.32 6.65 20.83
N SER A 2 -36.58 7.70 21.15
CA SER A 2 -35.51 8.24 20.31
C SER A 2 -34.32 7.28 20.28
N THR A 3 -33.81 7.09 19.07
CA THR A 3 -32.69 6.25 18.65
C THR A 3 -31.46 6.53 19.50
N THR A 4 -30.93 5.50 20.18
CA THR A 4 -29.52 5.48 20.58
C THR A 4 -28.71 5.57 19.30
N ALA A 5 -28.21 6.76 18.97
CA ALA A 5 -27.08 6.86 18.05
C ALA A 5 -25.97 6.04 18.68
N GLU A 6 -25.71 4.85 18.14
CA GLU A 6 -24.58 4.02 18.53
C GLU A 6 -23.33 4.89 18.47
N ASN A 7 -22.54 4.85 19.54
CA ASN A 7 -21.37 5.69 19.71
C ASN A 7 -20.35 5.32 18.60
N ILE A 8 -20.28 6.10 17.52
CA ILE A 8 -19.37 5.86 16.41
C ILE A 8 -17.96 6.23 16.90
N PRO A 9 -17.00 5.30 16.91
CA PRO A 9 -15.66 5.60 17.37
C PRO A 9 -15.04 6.68 16.47
N PRO A 10 -14.33 7.67 17.03
CA PRO A 10 -13.77 8.77 16.25
C PRO A 10 -12.67 8.31 15.29
N LEU A 11 -12.13 7.10 15.49
CA LEU A 11 -11.09 6.50 14.66
C LEU A 11 -11.37 5.02 14.44
N LEU A 12 -11.38 4.60 13.17
CA LEU A 12 -11.50 3.20 12.77
C LEU A 12 -10.15 2.71 12.25
N PHE A 13 -9.51 1.81 12.99
CA PHE A 13 -8.27 1.17 12.55
C PHE A 13 -8.54 0.11 11.48
N ALA A 14 -7.69 0.08 10.45
CA ALA A 14 -7.76 -0.96 9.43
C ALA A 14 -7.33 -2.32 10.02
N ASN A 15 -8.11 -3.37 9.77
CA ASN A 15 -7.74 -4.73 10.14
C ASN A 15 -6.89 -5.37 9.03
N LEU A 16 -5.57 -5.23 9.13
CA LEU A 16 -4.62 -5.75 8.13
C LEU A 16 -4.69 -7.28 7.94
N LYS A 17 -5.24 -8.04 8.89
CA LYS A 17 -5.44 -9.50 8.71
C LYS A 17 -6.43 -9.83 7.58
N SER A 18 -7.29 -8.88 7.21
CA SER A 18 -8.34 -9.09 6.21
C SER A 18 -8.48 -7.97 5.18
N LEU A 19 -7.73 -6.87 5.33
CA LEU A 19 -7.92 -5.67 4.51
C LEU A 19 -7.73 -5.97 3.03
N TYR A 20 -6.62 -6.63 2.68
CA TYR A 20 -6.22 -6.85 1.29
C TYR A 20 -6.93 -8.05 0.67
N SER A 21 -7.16 -9.12 1.43
CA SER A 21 -7.98 -10.25 0.97
C SER A 21 -9.43 -9.83 0.66
N ARG A 22 -10.06 -9.01 1.53
CA ARG A 22 -11.41 -8.46 1.26
C ARG A 22 -11.41 -7.52 0.06
N ARG A 23 -10.35 -6.73 -0.12
CA ARG A 23 -10.22 -5.84 -1.28
C ARG A 23 -10.12 -6.66 -2.58
N ALA A 24 -9.30 -7.71 -2.59
CA ALA A 24 -9.19 -8.62 -3.73
C ALA A 24 -10.53 -9.29 -4.05
N GLU A 25 -11.23 -9.83 -3.05
CA GLU A 25 -12.56 -10.43 -3.22
C GLU A 25 -13.55 -9.43 -3.81
N ARG A 26 -13.61 -8.21 -3.26
CA ARG A 26 -14.52 -7.17 -3.75
C ARG A 26 -14.21 -6.77 -5.18
N LEU A 27 -12.94 -6.66 -5.56
CA LEU A 27 -12.54 -6.33 -6.93
C LEU A 27 -12.95 -7.43 -7.92
N ARG A 28 -12.80 -8.71 -7.57
CA ARG A 28 -13.30 -9.83 -8.38
C ARG A 28 -14.82 -9.79 -8.54
N GLN A 29 -15.56 -9.49 -7.48
CA GLN A 29 -17.03 -9.33 -7.56
C GLN A 29 -17.42 -8.19 -8.51
N LEU A 30 -16.69 -7.07 -8.48
CA LEU A 30 -16.94 -5.93 -9.35
C LEU A 30 -16.51 -6.17 -10.81
N ALA A 31 -15.65 -7.15 -11.06
CA ALA A 31 -15.17 -7.51 -12.39
C ALA A 31 -16.20 -8.29 -13.21
N VAL A 32 -17.13 -9.00 -12.54
CA VAL A 32 -18.19 -9.77 -13.21
C VAL A 32 -19.08 -8.86 -14.04
N ASP A 33 -19.27 -9.21 -15.32
CA ASP A 33 -20.08 -8.47 -16.30
C ASP A 33 -19.71 -6.97 -16.43
N ASN A 34 -18.43 -6.64 -16.18
CA ASN A 34 -17.92 -5.28 -16.22
C ASN A 34 -17.03 -5.05 -17.46
N PRO A 35 -17.22 -3.96 -18.23
CA PRO A 35 -16.34 -3.60 -19.35
C PRO A 35 -14.85 -3.46 -18.97
N LEU A 36 -14.54 -3.21 -17.69
CA LEU A 36 -13.20 -3.12 -17.13
C LEU A 36 -12.81 -4.37 -16.32
N GLY A 37 -13.48 -5.51 -16.56
CA GLY A 37 -13.31 -6.75 -15.79
C GLY A 37 -11.86 -7.21 -15.70
N ASP A 38 -11.13 -7.21 -16.81
CA ASP A 38 -9.72 -7.62 -16.84
C ASP A 38 -8.84 -6.73 -15.94
N TYR A 39 -9.06 -5.42 -16.00
CA TYR A 39 -8.34 -4.48 -15.14
C TYR A 39 -8.68 -4.66 -13.66
N LEU A 40 -9.95 -4.92 -13.33
CA LEU A 40 -10.38 -5.17 -11.95
C LEU A 40 -9.84 -6.50 -11.41
N ASN A 41 -9.75 -7.54 -12.24
CA ASN A 41 -9.12 -8.80 -11.88
C ASN A 41 -7.61 -8.64 -11.66
N PHE A 42 -6.92 -7.88 -12.51
CA PHE A 42 -5.52 -7.50 -12.29
C PHE A 42 -5.34 -6.74 -10.97
N ALA A 43 -6.19 -5.76 -10.68
CA ALA A 43 -6.15 -5.02 -9.42
C ALA A 43 -6.43 -5.94 -8.21
N ALA A 44 -7.29 -6.96 -8.39
CA ALA A 44 -7.55 -7.96 -7.36
C ALA A 44 -6.34 -8.85 -7.09
N GLU A 45 -5.60 -9.26 -8.14
CA GLU A 45 -4.35 -10.01 -8.01
C GLU A 45 -3.29 -9.19 -7.29
N LEU A 46 -3.14 -7.90 -7.63
CA LEU A 46 -2.23 -7.00 -6.92
C LEU A 46 -2.60 -6.84 -5.44
N ALA A 47 -3.90 -6.71 -5.12
CA ALA A 47 -4.36 -6.68 -3.74
C ALA A 47 -4.11 -8.01 -3.02
N GLN A 48 -4.29 -9.16 -3.68
CA GLN A 48 -3.96 -10.46 -3.09
C GLN A 48 -2.45 -10.57 -2.80
N ALA A 49 -1.60 -10.13 -3.73
CA ALA A 49 -0.16 -10.07 -3.54
C ALA A 49 0.22 -9.17 -2.34
N GLN A 50 -0.48 -8.04 -2.12
CA GLN A 50 -0.30 -7.23 -0.90
C GLN A 50 -0.61 -8.01 0.38
N GLN A 51 -1.60 -8.90 0.37
CA GLN A 51 -1.90 -9.75 1.52
C GLN A 51 -0.78 -10.75 1.82
N HIS A 52 -0.19 -11.36 0.79
CA HIS A 52 0.94 -12.29 0.96
C HIS A 52 2.21 -11.55 1.37
N ALA A 53 2.54 -10.44 0.70
CA ALA A 53 3.69 -9.62 1.04
C ALA A 53 3.62 -9.09 2.49
N LEU A 54 2.43 -8.72 2.97
CA LEU A 54 2.18 -8.36 4.37
C LEU A 54 2.50 -9.52 5.32
N HIS A 55 2.03 -10.73 5.00
CA HIS A 55 2.22 -11.91 5.83
C HIS A 55 3.71 -12.25 5.97
N ASP A 56 4.45 -12.21 4.87
CA ASP A 56 5.86 -12.62 4.84
C ASP A 56 6.81 -11.52 5.34
N ASN A 57 6.39 -10.26 5.26
CA ASN A 57 7.21 -9.10 5.60
C ASN A 57 6.49 -8.13 6.56
N PRO A 58 6.13 -8.58 7.77
CA PRO A 58 5.57 -7.70 8.78
C PRO A 58 6.57 -6.61 9.16
N LEU A 59 6.11 -5.37 9.24
CA LEU A 59 6.90 -4.24 9.70
C LEU A 59 6.96 -4.25 11.23
N ALA A 60 8.17 -4.20 11.77
CA ALA A 60 8.43 -3.89 13.16
C ALA A 60 9.18 -2.55 13.20
N LEU A 61 8.53 -1.52 13.73
CA LEU A 61 9.08 -0.17 13.86
C LEU A 61 8.57 0.46 15.15
N ASP A 62 9.46 1.11 15.90
CA ASP A 62 9.05 1.96 17.03
C ASP A 62 8.68 3.35 16.50
N LEU A 63 7.39 3.70 16.62
CA LEU A 63 6.86 5.00 16.20
C LEU A 63 6.80 6.02 17.35
N SER A 64 7.23 5.67 18.56
CA SER A 64 7.03 6.50 19.76
C SER A 64 7.58 7.92 19.60
N GLU A 65 8.77 8.07 19.01
CA GLU A 65 9.38 9.37 18.75
C GLU A 65 8.60 10.19 17.71
N ALA A 66 8.25 9.57 16.57
CA ALA A 66 7.48 10.23 15.52
C ALA A 66 6.10 10.69 16.02
N LEU A 67 5.45 9.88 16.87
CA LEU A 67 4.18 10.22 17.51
C LEU A 67 4.33 11.41 18.47
N ALA A 68 5.37 11.42 19.30
CA ALA A 68 5.62 12.52 20.24
C ALA A 68 5.90 13.84 19.50
N GLN A 69 6.71 13.80 18.44
CA GLN A 69 7.01 14.97 17.60
C GLN A 69 5.76 15.47 16.86
N GLY A 70 4.96 14.57 16.28
CA GLY A 70 3.70 14.90 15.62
C GLY A 70 2.72 15.59 16.58
N ALA A 71 2.55 15.02 17.78
CA ALA A 71 1.70 15.58 18.82
C ALA A 71 2.17 16.98 19.28
N ALA A 72 3.47 17.17 19.50
CA ALA A 72 4.04 18.46 19.93
C ALA A 72 3.91 19.56 18.87
N SER A 73 3.94 19.19 17.58
CA SER A 73 3.87 20.12 16.45
C SER A 73 2.45 20.29 15.87
N GLY A 74 1.45 19.55 16.39
CA GLY A 74 0.09 19.53 15.86
C GLY A 74 -0.03 18.94 14.46
N LYS A 75 0.96 18.16 14.02
CA LYS A 75 1.00 17.53 12.69
C LYS A 75 0.52 16.07 12.75
N PRO A 76 -0.01 15.52 11.64
CA PRO A 76 -0.32 14.10 11.56
C PRO A 76 0.94 13.25 11.84
N PRO A 77 0.81 12.13 12.59
CA PRO A 77 1.96 11.33 13.02
C PRO A 77 2.75 10.65 11.89
N LEU A 78 2.10 10.38 10.76
CA LEU A 78 2.69 9.77 9.56
C LEU A 78 2.60 10.73 8.36
N ASP A 79 2.79 12.03 8.61
CA ASP A 79 2.76 13.06 7.57
C ASP A 79 3.80 12.78 6.47
N LEU A 80 3.31 12.59 5.25
CA LEU A 80 4.11 12.24 4.06
C LEU A 80 5.21 13.25 3.75
N SER A 81 5.04 14.51 4.17
CA SER A 81 6.00 15.58 3.87
C SER A 81 7.25 15.57 4.76
N VAL A 82 7.18 14.89 5.90
CA VAL A 82 8.25 14.89 6.91
C VAL A 82 8.71 13.50 7.31
N PHE A 83 7.87 12.47 7.15
CA PHE A 83 8.19 11.13 7.59
C PHE A 83 9.17 10.45 6.62
N PRO A 84 10.40 10.12 7.05
CA PRO A 84 11.36 9.44 6.19
C PRO A 84 10.93 8.00 5.95
N ARG A 85 10.83 7.59 4.68
CA ARG A 85 10.58 6.20 4.33
C ARG A 85 11.80 5.35 4.68
N SER A 86 11.58 4.21 5.35
CA SER A 86 12.60 3.17 5.51
C SER A 86 12.70 2.32 4.25
N GLU A 87 13.76 1.51 4.13
CA GLU A 87 13.90 0.58 3.02
C GLU A 87 12.84 -0.53 2.95
N HIS A 88 12.03 -0.69 4.00
CA HIS A 88 11.01 -1.74 4.08
C HIS A 88 9.99 -1.67 2.95
N TRP A 89 9.65 -0.48 2.44
CA TRP A 89 8.73 -0.38 1.31
C TRP A 89 9.31 -1.02 0.03
N ARG A 90 10.63 -0.96 -0.17
CA ARG A 90 11.30 -1.64 -1.30
C ARG A 90 11.31 -3.15 -1.10
N LYS A 91 11.49 -3.62 0.14
CA LYS A 91 11.33 -5.05 0.48
C LYS A 91 9.93 -5.56 0.12
N LEU A 92 8.89 -4.77 0.42
CA LEU A 92 7.52 -5.08 0.04
C LEU A 92 7.34 -5.09 -1.48
N LEU A 93 7.93 -4.12 -2.19
CA LEU A 93 7.90 -4.11 -3.66
C LEU A 93 8.52 -5.38 -4.26
N THR A 94 9.68 -5.82 -3.76
CA THR A 94 10.32 -7.07 -4.20
C THR A 94 9.41 -8.28 -3.95
N SER A 95 8.79 -8.36 -2.77
CA SER A 95 7.84 -9.44 -2.45
C SER A 95 6.61 -9.42 -3.37
N LEU A 96 6.05 -8.24 -3.66
CA LEU A 96 4.95 -8.09 -4.61
C LEU A 96 5.32 -8.57 -6.02
N ILE A 97 6.51 -8.21 -6.51
CA ILE A 97 7.01 -8.64 -7.82
C ILE A 97 7.12 -10.16 -7.88
N ALA A 98 7.67 -10.79 -6.84
CA ALA A 98 7.82 -12.24 -6.76
C ALA A 98 6.47 -12.97 -6.80
N GLU A 99 5.46 -12.46 -6.09
CA GLU A 99 4.11 -13.03 -6.05
C GLU A 99 3.36 -12.93 -7.39
N LEU A 100 3.56 -11.83 -8.12
CA LEU A 100 2.82 -11.56 -9.37
C LEU A 100 3.40 -12.29 -10.58
N ARG A 101 4.72 -12.48 -10.59
CA ARG A 101 5.45 -13.06 -11.74
C ARG A 101 4.88 -14.38 -12.30
N PRO A 102 4.51 -15.38 -11.48
CA PRO A 102 4.09 -16.68 -12.01
C PRO A 102 2.87 -16.65 -12.93
N GLN A 103 2.01 -15.63 -12.80
CA GLN A 103 0.75 -15.51 -13.55
C GLN A 103 0.68 -14.24 -14.41
N ALA A 104 1.74 -13.43 -14.41
CA ALA A 104 1.77 -12.16 -15.12
C ALA A 104 1.83 -12.36 -16.64
N PRO A 105 1.00 -11.65 -17.43
CA PRO A 105 1.15 -11.58 -18.88
C PRO A 105 2.51 -11.01 -19.30
N GLU A 106 2.98 -11.32 -20.51
CA GLU A 106 4.30 -10.91 -21.02
C GLU A 106 4.55 -9.39 -20.93
N HIS A 107 3.54 -8.58 -21.26
CA HIS A 107 3.65 -7.12 -21.16
C HIS A 107 3.82 -6.61 -19.72
N ILE A 108 3.28 -7.33 -18.72
CA ILE A 108 3.48 -7.04 -17.30
C ILE A 108 4.84 -7.55 -16.85
N LEU A 109 5.28 -8.73 -17.29
CA LEU A 109 6.62 -9.26 -16.96
C LEU A 109 7.73 -8.27 -17.32
N ALA A 110 7.65 -7.64 -18.49
CA ALA A 110 8.60 -6.60 -18.87
C ALA A 110 8.63 -5.43 -17.87
N VAL A 111 7.48 -5.00 -17.35
CA VAL A 111 7.40 -3.93 -16.35
C VAL A 111 7.98 -4.38 -15.00
N LEU A 112 7.66 -5.60 -14.57
CA LEU A 112 8.18 -6.19 -13.34
C LEU A 112 9.71 -6.33 -13.39
N ASP A 113 10.26 -6.78 -14.52
CA ASP A 113 11.71 -6.88 -14.74
C ASP A 113 12.39 -5.51 -14.67
N ASN A 114 11.77 -4.47 -15.24
CA ASN A 114 12.29 -3.11 -15.16
C ASN A 114 12.31 -2.60 -13.71
N LEU A 115 11.26 -2.89 -12.93
CA LEU A 115 11.19 -2.51 -11.52
C LEU A 115 12.20 -3.29 -10.65
N GLU A 116 12.43 -4.58 -10.94
CA GLU A 116 13.39 -5.41 -10.21
C GLU A 116 14.84 -5.00 -10.47
N LYS A 117 15.15 -4.54 -11.69
CA LYS A 117 16.50 -4.06 -12.07
C LYS A 117 16.79 -2.63 -11.64
N ALA A 118 15.76 -1.85 -11.28
CA ALA A 118 15.93 -0.47 -10.83
C ALA A 118 16.74 -0.43 -9.53
N SER A 119 17.69 0.51 -9.46
CA SER A 119 18.47 0.75 -8.26
C SER A 119 17.58 1.29 -7.12
N ALA A 120 18.06 1.14 -5.88
CA ALA A 120 17.37 1.72 -4.73
C ALA A 120 17.16 3.24 -4.87
N HIS A 121 18.11 3.95 -5.49
CA HIS A 121 18.00 5.39 -5.75
C HIS A 121 16.89 5.71 -6.75
N GLU A 122 16.81 4.99 -7.87
CA GLU A 122 15.75 5.18 -8.88
C GLU A 122 14.37 4.88 -8.29
N LEU A 123 14.27 3.82 -7.48
CA LEU A 123 13.03 3.48 -6.78
C LEU A 123 12.59 4.59 -5.82
N GLU A 124 13.51 5.19 -5.05
CA GLU A 124 13.19 6.34 -4.20
C GLU A 124 12.77 7.57 -5.01
N LEU A 125 13.45 7.87 -6.11
CA LEU A 125 13.06 8.99 -6.99
C LEU A 125 11.64 8.80 -7.55
N MET A 126 11.28 7.58 -7.94
CA MET A 126 9.92 7.28 -8.39
C MET A 126 8.91 7.39 -7.25
N ALA A 127 9.24 6.93 -6.04
CA ALA A 127 8.37 7.07 -4.87
C ALA A 127 8.13 8.55 -4.51
N ASP A 128 9.18 9.37 -4.51
CA ASP A 128 9.08 10.82 -4.28
C ASP A 128 8.23 11.49 -5.34
N ALA A 129 8.42 11.16 -6.63
CA ALA A 129 7.60 11.70 -7.70
C ALA A 129 6.11 11.35 -7.51
N LEU A 130 5.77 10.12 -7.14
CA LEU A 130 4.39 9.72 -6.88
C LEU A 130 3.77 10.50 -5.71
N LEU A 131 4.49 10.63 -4.59
CA LEU A 131 4.01 11.31 -3.39
C LEU A 131 3.87 12.83 -3.60
N ASN A 132 4.73 13.41 -4.45
CA ASN A 132 4.67 14.81 -4.86
C ASN A 132 3.71 15.06 -6.06
N ARG A 133 2.93 14.05 -6.47
CA ARG A 133 1.94 14.12 -7.56
C ARG A 133 2.54 14.39 -8.95
N GLU A 134 3.82 14.09 -9.13
CA GLU A 134 4.56 14.22 -10.38
C GLU A 134 4.45 12.94 -11.22
N PHE A 135 3.22 12.47 -11.46
CA PHE A 135 2.96 11.15 -12.06
C PHE A 135 3.63 10.93 -13.43
N GLY A 136 3.85 11.99 -14.20
CA GLY A 136 4.54 11.94 -15.49
C GLY A 136 6.00 11.48 -15.42
N LYS A 137 6.64 11.51 -14.24
CA LYS A 137 8.04 11.09 -14.06
C LYS A 137 8.22 9.57 -13.86
N VAL A 138 7.14 8.81 -13.67
CA VAL A 138 7.21 7.38 -13.25
C VAL A 138 6.74 6.43 -14.35
N GLY A 139 5.70 6.83 -15.09
CA GLY A 139 5.01 5.99 -16.06
C GLY A 139 3.81 5.27 -15.46
N SER A 140 2.71 5.23 -16.20
CA SER A 140 1.44 4.64 -15.77
C SER A 140 1.52 3.12 -15.58
N GLU A 141 2.47 2.47 -16.24
CA GLU A 141 2.71 1.02 -16.15
C GLU A 141 3.38 0.63 -14.84
N LYS A 142 4.28 1.46 -14.29
CA LYS A 142 5.01 1.18 -13.04
C LYS A 142 4.24 1.62 -11.80
N ALA A 143 3.48 2.72 -11.93
CA ALA A 143 2.84 3.38 -10.80
C ALA A 143 1.95 2.47 -9.93
N PRO A 144 1.14 1.53 -10.48
CA PRO A 144 0.31 0.65 -9.66
C PRO A 144 1.11 -0.22 -8.68
N PHE A 145 2.25 -0.78 -9.12
CA PHE A 145 3.09 -1.63 -8.29
C PHE A 145 3.78 -0.85 -7.18
N LEU A 146 4.30 0.34 -7.50
CA LEU A 146 4.90 1.26 -6.53
C LEU A 146 3.87 1.73 -5.50
N TRP A 147 2.67 2.12 -5.94
CA TRP A 147 1.58 2.50 -5.03
C TRP A 147 1.12 1.34 -4.15
N ALA A 148 1.10 0.11 -4.66
CA ALA A 148 0.78 -1.06 -3.86
C ALA A 148 1.80 -1.28 -2.73
N ALA A 149 3.10 -1.16 -3.03
CA ALA A 149 4.16 -1.27 -2.02
C ALA A 149 4.08 -0.13 -0.97
N LEU A 150 3.95 1.12 -1.43
CA LEU A 150 3.87 2.29 -0.56
C LEU A 150 2.62 2.25 0.31
N SER A 151 1.44 2.00 -0.27
CA SER A 151 0.20 1.91 0.51
C SER A 151 0.24 0.81 1.56
N LEU A 152 0.86 -0.34 1.25
CA LEU A 152 1.06 -1.41 2.22
C LEU A 152 2.03 -0.99 3.33
N TYR A 153 3.13 -0.32 3.01
CA TYR A 153 4.07 0.21 3.99
C TYR A 153 3.39 1.16 4.98
N TRP A 154 2.63 2.14 4.49
CA TRP A 154 1.89 3.07 5.35
C TRP A 154 0.79 2.40 6.15
N ALA A 155 0.08 1.43 5.58
CA ALA A 155 -0.95 0.69 6.29
C ALA A 155 -0.36 -0.10 7.47
N GLN A 156 0.84 -0.67 7.32
CA GLN A 156 1.57 -1.31 8.41
C GLN A 156 2.01 -0.32 9.48
N MET A 157 2.54 0.85 9.11
CA MET A 157 2.87 1.88 10.11
C MET A 157 1.63 2.34 10.88
N ALA A 158 0.51 2.55 10.19
CA ALA A 158 -0.73 2.99 10.82
C ALA A 158 -1.28 1.97 11.82
N SER A 159 -1.05 0.67 11.63
CA SER A 159 -1.46 -0.36 12.60
C SER A 159 -0.57 -0.46 13.84
N LEU A 160 0.62 0.15 13.80
CA LEU A 160 1.54 0.25 14.94
C LEU A 160 1.25 1.46 15.83
N ILE A 161 0.39 2.39 15.40
CA ILE A 161 0.01 3.55 16.21
C ILE A 161 -0.80 3.06 17.42
N PRO A 162 -0.37 3.37 18.66
CA PRO A 162 -1.12 3.03 19.86
C PRO A 162 -2.48 3.71 19.85
N GLY A 163 -3.54 2.92 19.96
CA GLY A 163 -4.91 3.41 20.06
C GLY A 163 -5.88 2.23 20.03
N LYS A 164 -7.02 2.40 20.70
CA LYS A 164 -8.17 1.50 20.55
C LYS A 164 -9.27 2.32 19.88
N ALA A 165 -9.88 1.75 18.84
CA ALA A 165 -11.16 2.25 18.33
C ALA A 165 -12.21 2.16 19.43
#